data_AF-A0A2M8SCM5-F1
#
_entry.id   AF-A0A2M8SCM5-F1
#
_cell.length_a   1.000
_cell.length_b   1.000
_cell.length_c   1.000
_cell.angle_alpha   90.00
_cell.angle_beta   90.00
_cell.angle_gamma   90.00
#
_symmetry.space_group_name_H-M   'P 1'
#
loop_
_entity.id
_entity.type
_entity.pdbx_description
1 polymer ?
#
loop_
_entity_poly.entity_id
_entity_poly.type
_entity_poly.pdbx_seq_one_letter_code
_entity_poly.pdbx_strand_id
1 'polypeptide(L)'
;MPPDNQQLELLQLLASRLERLSADSTWSHRASGLRGNMLKVLEEIASGRQVDEARLALLVDKGFEILRNAAMEIPDLEALRKNG
;
A
#
# COMPACT_ATOMS: atom_id res chain seq x y z
N MET A 1 17.48 2.83 15.85
CA MET A 1 16.30 2.68 16.73
C MET A 1 15.45 1.56 16.12
N PRO A 2 14.67 0.76 16.88
CA PRO A 2 13.61 0.00 16.23
C PRO A 2 12.66 0.98 15.51
N PRO A 3 12.12 0.63 14.33
CA PRO A 3 11.21 1.51 13.61
C PRO A 3 10.04 1.90 14.51
N ASP A 4 9.55 3.12 14.37
CA ASP A 4 8.35 3.59 15.07
C ASP A 4 7.21 2.58 14.86
N ASN A 5 6.62 2.10 15.95
CA ASN A 5 5.59 1.06 15.93
C ASN A 5 4.39 1.49 15.05
N GLN A 6 4.14 2.79 14.94
CA GLN A 6 3.10 3.34 14.06
C GLN A 6 3.40 3.12 12.57
N GLN A 7 4.67 3.24 12.15
CA GLN A 7 5.05 2.99 10.75
C GLN A 7 4.96 1.51 10.38
N LEU A 8 5.27 0.63 11.32
CA LEU A 8 5.14 -0.81 11.14
C LEU A 8 3.67 -1.22 10.94
N GLU A 9 2.78 -0.76 11.83
CA GLU A 9 1.34 -0.99 11.72
C GLU A 9 0.78 -0.45 10.39
N LEU A 10 1.24 0.72 9.98
CA LEU A 10 0.83 1.34 8.74
C LEU A 10 1.29 0.55 7.51
N LEU A 11 2.53 0.02 7.53
CA LEU A 11 3.04 -0.83 6.46
C LEU A 11 2.22 -2.13 6.33
N GLN A 12 1.84 -2.75 7.45
CA GLN A 12 0.97 -3.94 7.46
C GLN A 12 -0.41 -3.64 6.89
N LEU A 13 -1.00 -2.51 7.29
CA LEU A 13 -2.29 -2.06 6.77
C LEU A 13 -2.23 -1.84 5.25
N LEU A 14 -1.21 -1.14 4.77
CA LEU A 14 -1.03 -0.88 3.33
C LEU A 14 -0.85 -2.17 2.55
N ALA A 15 -0.02 -3.11 3.03
CA ALA A 15 0.16 -4.41 2.38
C ALA A 15 -1.16 -5.19 2.25
N SER A 16 -2.02 -5.15 3.28
CA SER A 16 -3.35 -5.77 3.25
C SER A 16 -4.31 -5.05 2.29
N ARG A 17 -4.24 -3.72 2.18
CA ARG A 17 -5.07 -2.96 1.23
C ARG A 17 -4.66 -3.18 -0.22
N LEU A 18 -3.35 -3.21 -0.49
CA LEU A 18 -2.82 -3.48 -1.83
C LEU A 18 -3.13 -4.90 -2.30
N GLU A 19 -3.22 -5.88 -1.39
CA GLU A 19 -3.68 -7.24 -1.70
C GLU A 19 -5.10 -7.29 -2.25
N ARG A 20 -5.96 -6.39 -1.77
CA ARG A 20 -7.37 -6.33 -2.11
C ARG A 20 -7.66 -5.48 -3.34
N LEU A 21 -6.63 -4.94 -3.99
CA LEU A 21 -6.82 -4.19 -5.22
C LEU A 21 -7.35 -5.12 -6.32
N SER A 22 -8.38 -4.68 -7.04
CA SER A 22 -8.94 -5.47 -8.14
C SER A 22 -7.87 -5.80 -9.18
N ALA A 23 -7.93 -7.00 -9.76
CA ALA A 23 -7.10 -7.38 -10.90
C ALA A 23 -7.36 -6.49 -12.13
N ASP A 24 -8.55 -5.90 -12.22
CA ASP A 24 -8.94 -5.00 -13.31
C ASP A 24 -8.42 -3.56 -13.13
N SER A 25 -7.83 -3.22 -11.99
CA SER A 25 -7.22 -1.91 -11.79
C SER A 25 -5.95 -1.77 -12.61
N THR A 26 -5.74 -0.62 -13.26
CA THR A 26 -4.49 -0.34 -14.01
C THR A 26 -3.27 -0.32 -13.08
N TRP A 27 -3.49 -0.19 -11.76
CA TRP A 27 -2.47 -0.17 -10.73
C TRP A 27 -2.16 -1.54 -10.12
N SER A 28 -2.88 -2.60 -10.49
CA SER A 28 -2.78 -3.94 -9.87
C SER A 28 -1.37 -4.52 -9.93
N HIS A 29 -0.68 -4.38 -11.07
CA HIS A 29 0.70 -4.86 -11.20
C HIS A 29 1.67 -4.09 -10.27
N ARG A 30 1.53 -2.76 -10.19
CA ARG A 30 2.37 -1.91 -9.32
C ARG A 30 2.08 -2.21 -7.84
N ALA A 31 0.81 -2.40 -7.49
CA ALA A 31 0.37 -2.78 -6.14
C ALA A 31 0.98 -4.12 -5.71
N SER A 32 0.99 -5.11 -6.60
CA SER A 32 1.57 -6.44 -6.34
C SER A 32 3.07 -6.36 -6.07
N GLY A 33 3.81 -5.62 -6.90
CA GLY A 33 5.25 -5.42 -6.72
C GLY A 33 5.58 -4.69 -5.42
N LEU A 34 4.84 -3.61 -5.12
CA LEU A 34 5.05 -2.84 -3.89
C LEU A 34 4.70 -3.66 -2.65
N ARG A 35 3.58 -4.39 -2.65
CA ARG A 35 3.20 -5.30 -1.56
C ARG A 35 4.28 -6.34 -1.31
N GLY A 36 4.86 -6.93 -2.35
CA GLY A 36 5.97 -7.87 -2.22
C GLY A 36 7.18 -7.27 -1.48
N ASN A 37 7.51 -6.01 -1.76
CA ASN A 37 8.56 -5.29 -1.04
C ASN A 37 8.19 -4.99 0.41
N MET A 38 6.93 -4.62 0.68
CA MET A 38 6.45 -4.41 2.05
C MET A 38 6.54 -5.70 2.88
N LEU A 39 6.11 -6.84 2.34
CA LEU A 39 6.19 -8.13 3.02
C LEU A 39 7.63 -8.53 3.36
N LYS A 40 8.58 -8.30 2.43
CA LYS A 40 10.01 -8.52 2.70
C LYS A 40 10.53 -7.68 3.86
N VAL A 41 10.16 -6.40 3.91
CA VAL A 41 10.54 -5.52 5.04
C VAL A 41 9.92 -5.99 6.35
N LEU A 42 8.65 -6.40 6.34
CA LEU A 42 7.98 -6.95 7.52
C LEU A 42 8.68 -8.22 8.02
N GLU A 43 9.12 -9.10 7.12
CA GLU A 43 9.87 -10.31 7.46
C GLU A 43 11.28 -9.98 7.99
N GLU A 44 11.96 -8.97 7.43
CA GLU A 44 13.23 -8.45 7.96
C GLU A 44 13.07 -7.98 9.41
N ILE A 45 12.06 -7.17 9.70
CA ILE A 45 11.75 -6.67 11.04
C ILE A 45 11.40 -7.82 11.99
N ALA A 46 10.54 -8.75 11.56
CA ALA A 46 10.15 -9.92 12.36
C ALA A 46 11.34 -10.84 12.70
N SER A 47 12.35 -10.87 11.83
CA SER A 47 13.61 -11.60 12.06
C SER A 47 14.61 -10.86 12.96
N GLY A 48 14.23 -9.69 13.51
CA GLY A 48 15.11 -8.85 14.32
C GLY A 48 16.16 -8.08 13.52
N ARG A 49 16.05 -8.03 12.18
CA ARG A 49 16.97 -7.23 11.35
C ARG A 49 16.61 -5.77 11.47
N GLN A 50 17.65 -4.93 11.54
CA GLN A 50 17.47 -3.49 11.37
C GLN A 50 17.13 -3.18 9.92
N VAL A 51 16.16 -2.31 9.74
CA VAL A 51 15.73 -1.79 8.45
C VAL A 51 15.88 -0.28 8.44
N ASP A 52 16.21 0.24 7.27
CA ASP A 52 16.34 1.67 7.04
C ASP A 52 14.95 2.36 7.14
N GLU A 53 14.86 3.35 8.03
CA GLU A 53 13.66 4.16 8.25
C GLU A 53 13.26 4.93 6.98
N ALA A 54 14.23 5.37 6.17
CA ALA A 54 13.94 6.07 4.91
C ALA A 54 13.29 5.12 3.89
N ARG A 55 13.75 3.88 3.83
CA ARG A 55 13.11 2.83 3.01
C ARG A 55 11.69 2.55 3.49
N LEU A 56 11.47 2.49 4.80
CA LEU A 56 10.14 2.27 5.39
C LEU A 56 9.17 3.41 5.02
N ALA A 57 9.60 4.66 5.21
CA ALA A 57 8.81 5.84 4.85
C ALA A 57 8.46 5.87 3.35
N LEU A 58 9.43 5.57 2.47
CA LEU A 58 9.20 5.52 1.03
C LEU A 58 8.15 4.47 0.64
N LEU A 59 8.18 3.29 1.27
CA LEU A 59 7.18 2.25 1.00
C LEU A 59 5.79 2.69 1.43
N VAL A 60 5.68 3.35 2.59
CA VAL A 60 4.41 3.91 3.07
C VAL A 60 3.86 4.94 2.09
N ASP A 61 4.67 5.91 1.68
CA ASP A 61 4.27 6.96 0.73
C ASP A 61 3.80 6.37 -0.61
N LYS A 62 4.54 5.40 -1.14
CA LYS A 62 4.17 4.71 -2.39
C LYS A 62 2.91 3.87 -2.24
N GLY A 63 2.65 3.31 -1.07
CA GLY A 63 1.42 2.58 -0.79
C GLY A 63 0.20 3.48 -0.90
N PHE A 64 0.27 4.65 -0.27
CA PHE A 64 -0.79 5.66 -0.38
C PHE A 64 -0.97 6.20 -1.79
N GLU A 65 0.13 6.45 -2.52
CA GLU A 65 0.07 6.91 -3.91
C GLU A 65 -0.72 5.92 -4.79
N ILE A 66 -0.41 4.63 -4.70
CA ILE A 66 -1.11 3.59 -5.46
C ILE A 66 -2.59 3.52 -5.07
N LEU A 67 -2.90 3.49 -3.78
CA LEU A 67 -4.28 3.42 -3.31
C LEU A 67 -5.11 4.64 -3.74
N ARG A 68 -4.52 5.84 -3.68
CA ARG A 68 -5.16 7.08 -4.16
C ARG A 68 -5.45 6.98 -5.65
N ASN A 69 -4.47 6.59 -6.47
CA ASN A 69 -4.66 6.55 -7.91
C ASN A 69 -5.66 5.46 -8.33
N ALA A 70 -5.67 4.31 -7.66
CA ALA A 70 -6.67 3.28 -7.90
C ALA A 70 -8.08 3.72 -7.47
N ALA A 71 -8.21 4.49 -6.38
CA ALA A 71 -9.49 5.05 -5.96
C ALA A 71 -10.06 6.04 -7.00
N MET A 72 -9.19 6.76 -7.73
CA MET A 72 -9.61 7.66 -8.81
C MET A 72 -10.16 6.93 -10.06
N GLU A 73 -9.96 5.61 -10.18
CA GLU A 73 -10.59 4.81 -11.25
C GLU A 73 -12.08 4.55 -10.98
N ILE A 74 -12.53 4.74 -9.74
CA ILE A 74 -13.92 4.55 -9.35
C ILE A 74 -14.73 5.75 -9.86
N PRO A 75 -15.74 5.55 -10.71
CA PRO A 75 -16.59 6.64 -11.18
C PRO A 75 -17.28 7.35 -10.01
N ASP A 76 -17.48 8.66 -10.17
CA ASP A 76 -18.19 9.45 -9.16
C ASP A 76 -19.62 8.90 -8.96
N LEU A 77 -19.95 8.56 -7.72
CA LEU A 77 -21.27 8.05 -7.34
C LEU A 77 -22.39 9.05 -7.67
N GLU A 78 -22.09 10.35 -7.65
CA GLU A 78 -23.06 11.37 -8.09
C GLU A 78 -23.28 11.35 -9.61
N ALA A 79 -22.25 11.05 -10.40
CA ALA A 79 -22.37 10.91 -11.84
C ALA A 79 -23.17 9.65 -12.23
N LEU A 80 -23.05 8.58 -11.45
CA LEU A 80 -23.83 7.35 -11.64
C LEU A 80 -25.32 7.54 -11.29
N ARG A 81 -25.67 8.41 -10.33
CA ARG A 81 -27.07 8.66 -9.93
C ARG A 81 -27.85 9.56 -10.90
N LYS A 82 -27.19 10.41 -11.69
CA LYS A 82 -27.85 11.34 -12.64
C LYS A 82 -28.23 10.70 -13.99
N ASN A 83 -27.78 9.47 -14.24
CA ASN A 83 -28.01 8.76 -15.50
C ASN A 83 -28.96 7.55 -15.36
N GLY A 84 -29.66 7.42 -14.22
CA GLY A 84 -30.62 6.35 -13.91
C GLY A 84 -32.05 6.84 -13.84
#